data_AF-A0A9X0QI88-F1
#
_entry.id   AF-A0A9X0QI88-F1
#
_cell.length_a   1.000
_cell.length_b   1.000
_cell.length_c   1.000
_cell.angle_alpha   90.00
_cell.angle_beta   90.00
_cell.angle_gamma   90.00
#
_symmetry.space_group_name_H-M   'P 1'
#
loop_
_entity.id
_entity.type
_entity.pdbx_description
1 polymer ?
#
loop_
_entity_poly.entity_id
_entity_poly.type
_entity_poly.pdbx_seq_one_letter_code
_entity_poly.pdbx_strand_id
1 'polypeptide(L)'
;MRNDFSASCEEVDALVEIATRQDGCLGARITGGGFGGCTVNLVRADHADRFIEAIQRQYERSKGILANCYVCEPSDGALAIAPRETAR
;
A
#
# COMPACT_ATOMS: atom_id res chain seq x y z
N MET A 1 4.32 -12.25 -10.48
CA MET A 1 5.30 -11.15 -10.31
C MET A 1 6.57 -11.63 -9.62
N ARG A 2 6.49 -12.18 -8.40
CA ARG A 2 7.66 -12.70 -7.69
C ARG A 2 8.28 -13.94 -8.35
N ASN A 3 7.51 -15.01 -8.53
CA ASN A 3 8.08 -16.32 -8.91
C ASN A 3 8.34 -16.45 -10.42
N ASP A 4 7.38 -16.09 -11.27
CA ASP A 4 7.52 -16.34 -12.72
C ASP A 4 8.17 -15.17 -13.48
N PHE A 5 7.99 -13.93 -12.99
CA PHE A 5 8.46 -12.72 -13.67
C PHE A 5 9.68 -12.09 -12.98
N SER A 6 10.06 -12.60 -11.80
CA SER A 6 11.24 -12.16 -11.03
C SER A 6 11.38 -10.64 -10.87
N ALA A 7 10.25 -9.92 -10.85
CA ALA A 7 10.23 -8.46 -10.69
C ALA A 7 9.95 -8.02 -9.25
N SER A 8 10.34 -8.85 -8.28
CA SER A 8 10.27 -8.51 -6.86
C SER A 8 11.65 -8.12 -6.32
N CYS A 9 11.68 -7.63 -5.09
CA CYS A 9 12.87 -7.49 -4.28
C CYS A 9 12.52 -7.81 -2.83
N GLU A 10 13.53 -7.94 -1.97
CA GLU A 10 13.30 -8.35 -0.59
C GLU A 10 12.43 -7.38 0.20
N GLU A 11 12.49 -6.09 -0.13
CA GLU A 11 11.70 -5.02 0.48
C GLU A 11 10.21 -5.23 0.28
N VAL A 12 9.77 -5.39 -0.97
CA VAL A 12 8.35 -5.56 -1.28
C VAL A 12 7.85 -6.96 -0.94
N ASP A 13 8.72 -7.98 -1.00
CA ASP A 13 8.40 -9.32 -0.50
C ASP A 13 8.13 -9.27 1.01
N ALA A 14 8.97 -8.57 1.79
CA ALA A 14 8.77 -8.41 3.22
C ALA A 14 7.46 -7.65 3.55
N LEU A 15 7.13 -6.59 2.79
CA LEU A 15 5.85 -5.90 2.96
C LEU A 15 4.65 -6.83 2.73
N VAL A 16 4.68 -7.64 1.67
CA VAL A 16 3.60 -8.62 1.39
C VAL A 16 3.53 -9.69 2.49
N GLU A 17 4.67 -10.20 2.96
CA GLU A 17 4.71 -11.21 4.02
C GLU A 17 4.18 -10.68 5.36
N ILE A 18 4.59 -9.47 5.76
CA ILE A 18 4.07 -8.82 6.97
C ILE A 18 2.57 -8.58 6.83
N ALA A 19 2.13 -8.03 5.70
CA ALA A 19 0.71 -7.73 5.42
C ALA A 19 -0.17 -8.97 5.53
N THR A 20 0.20 -10.07 4.88
CA THR A 20 -0.62 -11.30 4.84
C THR A 20 -0.77 -12.00 6.18
N ARG A 21 0.09 -11.67 7.16
CA ARG A 21 0.01 -12.18 8.54
C ARG A 21 -0.83 -11.33 9.48
N GLN A 22 -1.27 -10.14 9.07
CA GLN A 22 -2.06 -9.27 9.94
C GLN A 22 -3.55 -9.62 9.92
N ASP A 23 -4.18 -9.55 11.09
CA ASP A 23 -5.63 -9.67 11.22
C ASP A 23 -6.35 -8.62 10.37
N GLY A 24 -7.42 -9.02 9.71
CA GLY A 24 -8.20 -8.16 8.82
C GLY A 24 -7.64 -8.00 7.41
N CYS A 25 -6.43 -8.49 7.13
CA CYS A 25 -5.88 -8.54 5.77
C CYS A 25 -6.52 -9.66 4.95
N LEU A 26 -7.13 -9.31 3.82
CA LEU A 26 -7.76 -10.24 2.89
C LEU A 26 -6.84 -10.61 1.72
N GLY A 27 -5.82 -9.81 1.46
CA GLY A 27 -4.83 -10.06 0.42
C GLY A 27 -3.86 -8.90 0.26
N ALA A 28 -2.65 -9.20 -0.22
CA ALA A 28 -1.58 -8.25 -0.44
C ALA A 28 -0.82 -8.61 -1.72
N ARG A 29 -0.41 -7.60 -2.50
CA ARG A 29 0.46 -7.80 -3.67
C ARG A 29 1.28 -6.56 -4.01
N ILE A 30 2.34 -6.76 -4.78
CA ILE A 30 3.13 -5.69 -5.40
C ILE A 30 2.27 -4.94 -6.44
N THR A 31 2.38 -3.62 -6.48
CA THR A 31 1.75 -2.78 -7.51
C THR A 31 2.79 -1.99 -8.31
N GLY A 32 2.50 -1.69 -9.56
CA GLY A 32 3.44 -1.03 -10.48
C GLY A 32 4.44 -1.97 -11.14
N GLY A 33 5.61 -1.45 -11.49
CA GLY A 33 6.64 -2.14 -12.27
C GLY A 33 7.48 -3.18 -11.51
N GLY A 34 7.48 -3.15 -10.18
CA GLY A 34 8.29 -4.04 -9.33
C GLY A 34 9.67 -3.49 -8.98
N PHE A 35 10.56 -4.38 -8.52
CA PHE A 35 11.93 -4.08 -8.04
C PHE A 35 11.99 -3.04 -6.91
N GLY A 36 10.93 -2.98 -6.10
CA GLY A 36 10.73 -1.97 -5.07
C GLY A 36 9.35 -1.34 -5.19
N GLY A 37 9.20 -0.15 -4.59
CA GLY A 37 7.98 0.63 -4.66
C GLY A 37 6.93 0.21 -3.63
N CYS A 38 5.70 -0.03 -4.08
CA CYS A 38 4.53 -0.14 -3.22
C CYS A 38 3.87 -1.51 -3.27
N THR A 39 3.17 -1.84 -2.18
CA THR A 39 2.19 -2.93 -2.15
C THR A 39 0.78 -2.35 -2.03
N VAL A 40 -0.20 -3.07 -2.57
CA VAL A 40 -1.63 -2.80 -2.34
C VAL A 40 -2.18 -3.92 -1.48
N ASN A 41 -2.88 -3.55 -0.42
CA ASN A 41 -3.38 -4.47 0.60
C ASN A 41 -4.89 -4.24 0.75
N LEU A 42 -5.67 -5.30 0.61
CA LEU A 42 -7.10 -5.28 0.88
C LEU A 42 -7.31 -5.63 2.35
N VAL A 43 -7.80 -4.69 3.15
CA VAL A 43 -7.92 -4.81 4.60
C VAL A 43 -9.34 -4.44 5.03
N ARG A 44 -9.88 -5.11 6.05
CA ARG A 44 -11.14 -4.68 6.67
C ARG A 44 -10.99 -3.29 7.28
N ALA A 45 -11.96 -2.42 7.06
CA ALA A 45 -11.87 -1.01 7.44
C ALA A 45 -11.65 -0.80 8.96
N ASP A 46 -12.29 -1.63 9.79
CA ASP A 46 -12.16 -1.62 11.25
C ASP A 46 -10.77 -2.08 11.76
N HIS A 47 -9.92 -2.62 10.88
CA HIS A 47 -8.56 -3.06 11.19
C HIS A 47 -7.48 -2.12 10.61
N ALA A 48 -7.85 -1.07 9.86
CA ALA A 48 -6.91 -0.27 9.08
C ALA A 48 -5.79 0.36 9.93
N ASP A 49 -6.12 1.00 11.05
CA ASP A 49 -5.13 1.68 11.89
C ASP A 49 -4.13 0.69 12.50
N ARG A 50 -4.63 -0.42 13.07
CA ARG A 50 -3.79 -1.48 13.65
C ARG A 50 -2.92 -2.15 12.59
N PHE A 51 -3.46 -2.32 11.38
CA PHE A 51 -2.72 -2.85 10.25
C PHE A 51 -1.55 -1.92 9.88
N ILE A 52 -1.78 -0.62 9.77
CA ILE A 52 -0.74 0.39 9.45
C ILE A 52 0.37 0.37 10.50
N GLU A 53 0.02 0.43 11.79
CA GLU A 53 1.00 0.37 12.87
C GLU A 53 1.84 -0.91 12.83
N ALA A 54 1.22 -2.04 12.51
CA ALA A 54 1.89 -3.33 12.42
C ALA A 54 2.85 -3.40 11.23
N ILE A 55 2.45 -2.88 10.07
CA ILE A 55 3.33 -2.76 8.90
C ILE A 55 4.54 -1.91 9.23
N GLN A 56 4.33 -0.68 9.73
CA GLN A 56 5.41 0.26 10.03
C GLN A 56 6.42 -0.32 11.01
N ARG A 57 5.93 -0.85 12.14
CA ARG A 57 6.78 -1.42 13.19
C ARG A 57 7.58 -2.64 12.71
N GLN A 58 6.94 -3.58 12.01
CA GLN A 58 7.62 -4.82 11.60
C GLN A 58 8.55 -4.59 10.41
N TYR A 59 8.16 -3.72 9.49
CA TYR A 59 8.99 -3.38 8.33
C TYR A 59 10.23 -2.59 8.75
N GLU A 60 10.07 -1.60 9.63
CA GLU A 60 11.21 -0.85 10.18
C GLU A 60 12.16 -1.77 10.96
N ARG A 61 11.63 -2.69 11.78
CA ARG A 61 12.47 -3.67 12.50
C ARG A 61 13.25 -4.61 11.59
N SER A 62 12.68 -5.01 10.45
CA SER A 62 13.27 -6.03 9.57
C SER A 62 14.15 -5.44 8.46
N LYS A 63 13.82 -4.24 7.97
CA LYS A 63 14.52 -3.58 6.85
C LYS A 63 15.16 -2.25 7.21
N GLY A 64 14.94 -1.71 8.40
CA GLY A 64 15.45 -0.40 8.81
C GLY A 64 14.80 0.77 8.08
N ILE A 65 13.65 0.55 7.45
CA ILE A 65 12.93 1.53 6.61
C ILE A 65 11.55 1.75 7.22
N LEU A 66 11.17 3.00 7.45
CA LEU A 66 9.81 3.35 7.83
C LEU A 66 8.89 3.30 6.60
N ALA A 67 7.87 2.44 6.64
CA ALA A 67 6.89 2.36 5.56
C ALA A 67 5.91 3.54 5.58
N ASN A 68 5.75 4.22 4.45
CA ASN A 68 4.65 5.16 4.26
C ASN A 68 3.38 4.36 3.91
N CYS A 69 2.31 4.57 4.67
CA CYS A 69 1.04 3.89 4.48
C CYS A 69 -0.07 4.91 4.23
N TYR A 70 -0.95 4.62 3.26
CA TYR A 70 -2.05 5.47 2.87
C TYR A 70 -3.33 4.63 2.83
N VAL A 71 -4.38 5.11 3.49
CA VAL A 71 -5.73 4.58 3.28
C VAL A 71 -6.26 5.26 2.03
N CYS A 72 -6.57 4.46 1.01
CA CYS A 72 -6.99 4.97 -0.29
C CYS A 72 -8.40 4.48 -0.63
N GLU A 73 -9.12 5.30 -1.39
CA GLU A 73 -10.39 4.95 -2.02
C GLU A 73 -10.27 5.13 -3.54
N PRO A 74 -11.05 4.39 -4.36
CA PRO A 74 -11.15 4.67 -5.79
C PRO A 74 -11.67 6.09 -6.01
N SER A 75 -11.01 6.85 -6.88
CA SER A 75 -11.38 8.22 -7.22
C SER A 75 -11.47 8.41 -8.74
N ASP A 76 -12.12 9.48 -9.17
CA ASP A 76 -12.13 9.88 -10.57
C ASP A 76 -10.72 10.18 -11.09
N GLY A 77 -10.57 10.01 -12.41
CA GLY A 77 -9.37 10.43 -13.13
C GLY A 77 -9.33 11.96 -13.32
N ALA A 78 -8.30 12.44 -14.03
CA ALA A 78 -8.17 13.86 -14.33
C ALA A 78 -9.37 14.39 -15.15
N LEU A 79 -9.94 15.50 -14.71
CA LEU A 79 -11.02 16.23 -15.41
C LEU A 79 -10.71 17.73 -15.49
N ALA A 80 -11.33 18.41 -16.46
CA ALA A 80 -11.25 19.87 -16.54
C ALA A 80 -11.98 20.50 -15.34
N ILE A 81 -11.30 21.37 -14.61
CA ILE A 81 -11.92 22.12 -13.50
C ILE A 81 -12.71 23.27 -14.12
N ALA A 82 -14.03 23.30 -13.89
CA ALA A 82 -14.85 24.44 -14.29
C ALA A 82 -14.33 25.73 -13.62
N PRO A 83 -14.29 26.86 -14.32
CA PRO A 83 -13.93 28.14 -13.72
C PRO A 83 -14.81 28.38 -12.48
N ARG A 84 -14.19 28.74 -11.34
CA ARG A 84 -14.96 29.14 -10.16
C ARG A 84 -15.75 30.39 -10.53
N GLU A 85 -17.08 30.33 -10.47
CA GLU A 85 -17.90 31.54 -10.51
C GLU A 85 -17.44 32.45 -9.38
N THR A 86 -16.86 33.59 -9.76
CA THR A 86 -16.53 34.63 -8.80
C THR A 86 -17.86 35.26 -8.42
N ALA A 87 -18.29 35.08 -7.16
CA ALA A 87 -19.48 35.72 -6.64
C ALA A 87 -19.41 37.23 -6.95
N ARG A 88 -20.40 37.72 -7.71
CA ARG A 88 -20.61 39.15 -7.96
C ARG A 88 -21.22 39.82 -6.75
#